data_AF-A0A8S9W4U7-F1
#
_entry.id   AF-A0A8S9W4U7-F1
#
_cell.length_a   1.000
_cell.length_b   1.000
_cell.length_c   1.000
_cell.angle_alpha   90.00
_cell.angle_beta   90.00
_cell.angle_gamma   90.00
#
_symmetry.space_group_name_H-M   'P 1'
#
loop_
_entity.id
_entity.type
_entity.pdbx_description
1 polymer ?
#
loop_
_entity_poly.entity_id
_entity_poly.type
_entity_poly.pdbx_seq_one_letter_code
_entity_poly.pdbx_strand_id
1 'polypeptide(L)'
;MNRTLTFGGRTQEPDIRMLSEIEAVLLDREILQGGDRELYYMYRDLALSQRDRDTMLEHGLRYDITIIPPAMLGREYVKTAGHYHPHAPGTDLSYPEVYEVLAGEGHYMLQKLTGGGSVIDVVLVRASVGDKVIIPPDYGHVTINTSNKELKMANWVSREFSSMYEPYVELHGAAYYLTEDGFIANPGYRDAPEVRKVKPKSFSEVGLVRGREIYGLVRDLGKLDFLNRPQEFGWLFEDVL
;
A
#
# COMPACT_ATOMS: atom_id res chain seq x y z
N MET A 1 6.91 -21.41 -9.65
CA MET A 1 5.91 -21.21 -10.73
C MET A 1 6.29 -19.95 -11.47
N ASN A 2 6.05 -19.85 -12.77
CA ASN A 2 6.35 -18.63 -13.52
C ASN A 2 5.42 -17.51 -13.02
N ARG A 3 6.00 -16.46 -12.40
CA ARG A 3 5.29 -15.30 -11.83
C ARG A 3 5.45 -14.09 -12.76
N THR A 4 5.39 -14.31 -14.07
CA THR A 4 5.38 -13.21 -15.02
C THR A 4 3.98 -12.68 -15.23
N LEU A 5 3.87 -11.38 -15.52
CA LEU A 5 2.63 -10.70 -15.86
C LEU A 5 2.69 -10.22 -17.30
N THR A 6 1.69 -10.54 -18.12
CA THR A 6 1.52 -9.84 -19.41
C THR A 6 0.78 -8.53 -19.20
N PHE A 7 1.42 -7.41 -19.54
CA PHE A 7 0.84 -6.07 -19.46
C PHE A 7 1.25 -5.26 -20.70
N GLY A 8 0.28 -4.65 -21.40
CA GLY A 8 0.56 -3.90 -22.63
C GLY A 8 1.17 -4.76 -23.76
N GLY A 9 0.85 -6.05 -23.81
CA GLY A 9 1.44 -7.00 -24.76
C GLY A 9 2.90 -7.37 -24.49
N ARG A 10 3.46 -6.98 -23.33
CA ARG A 10 4.82 -7.32 -22.90
C ARG A 10 4.80 -8.21 -21.66
N THR A 11 5.74 -9.14 -21.58
CA THR A 11 5.99 -9.92 -20.36
C THR A 11 6.77 -9.06 -19.37
N GLN A 12 6.29 -9.02 -18.12
CA GLN A 12 6.87 -8.26 -17.01
C GLN A 12 7.35 -9.25 -15.95
N GLU A 13 8.61 -9.10 -15.56
CA GLU A 13 9.19 -9.81 -14.43
C GLU A 13 8.92 -9.02 -13.14
N PRO A 14 8.64 -9.69 -12.02
CA PRO A 14 8.43 -9.01 -10.75
C PRO A 14 9.75 -8.76 -10.01
N ASP A 15 9.80 -7.69 -9.23
CA ASP A 15 10.60 -7.65 -8.01
C ASP A 15 9.94 -8.59 -6.99
N ILE A 16 10.71 -9.52 -6.43
CA ILE A 16 10.20 -10.51 -5.48
C ILE A 16 10.59 -10.07 -4.08
N ARG A 17 9.64 -10.02 -3.16
CA ARG A 17 9.95 -9.89 -1.73
C ARG A 17 10.09 -11.26 -1.10
N MET A 18 11.24 -11.52 -0.48
CA MET A 18 11.54 -12.72 0.29
C MET A 18 11.14 -12.56 1.76
N LEU A 19 10.97 -13.68 2.45
CA LEU A 19 10.65 -13.72 3.88
C LEU A 19 11.79 -13.12 4.72
N SER A 20 13.04 -13.45 4.37
CA SER A 20 14.23 -12.90 5.02
C SER A 20 14.29 -11.36 4.95
N GLU A 21 13.81 -10.76 3.86
CA GLU A 21 13.84 -9.30 3.65
C GLU A 21 12.83 -8.52 4.51
N ILE A 22 11.93 -9.21 5.22
CA ILE A 22 10.97 -8.56 6.14
C ILE A 22 11.15 -9.02 7.59
N GLU A 23 12.27 -9.69 7.92
CA GLU A 23 12.50 -10.28 9.25
C GLU A 23 12.31 -9.29 10.42
N ALA A 24 12.69 -8.02 10.20
CA ALA A 24 12.63 -6.99 11.22
C ALA A 24 11.20 -6.66 11.65
N VAL A 25 10.22 -6.90 10.77
CA VAL A 25 8.81 -6.52 10.94
C VAL A 25 7.89 -7.73 11.16
N LEU A 26 8.44 -8.91 11.42
CA LEU A 26 7.68 -10.11 11.74
C LEU A 26 7.27 -10.14 13.21
N LEU A 27 6.03 -10.57 13.47
CA LEU A 27 5.56 -10.91 14.82
C LEU A 27 6.34 -12.10 15.39
N ASP A 28 6.43 -13.18 14.60
CA ASP A 28 7.09 -14.44 15.00
C ASP A 28 8.32 -14.70 14.13
N ARG A 29 9.51 -14.38 14.65
CA ARG A 29 10.77 -14.55 13.91
C ARG A 29 11.20 -16.00 13.80
N GLU A 30 10.66 -16.90 14.63
CA GLU A 30 10.93 -18.34 14.58
C GLU A 30 10.59 -18.96 13.23
N ILE A 31 9.68 -18.34 12.45
CA ILE A 31 9.33 -18.81 11.11
C ILE A 31 10.55 -18.89 10.16
N LEU A 32 11.57 -18.06 10.39
CA LEU A 32 12.79 -18.03 9.58
C LEU A 32 13.56 -19.35 9.65
N GLN A 33 13.35 -20.16 10.70
CA GLN A 33 13.94 -21.50 10.81
C GLN A 33 13.39 -22.47 9.75
N GLY A 34 12.21 -22.19 9.20
CA GLY A 34 11.59 -22.96 8.11
C GLY A 34 12.21 -22.73 6.73
N GLY A 35 13.20 -21.84 6.62
CA GLY A 35 13.85 -21.47 5.37
C GLY A 35 13.21 -20.27 4.69
N ASP A 36 14.00 -19.60 3.85
CA ASP A 36 13.55 -18.43 3.10
C ASP A 36 12.61 -18.82 1.95
N ARG A 37 11.65 -17.93 1.65
CA ARG A 37 10.63 -18.15 0.62
C ARG A 37 10.08 -16.83 0.11
N GLU A 38 9.58 -16.86 -1.12
CA GLU A 38 8.90 -15.73 -1.74
C GLU A 38 7.58 -15.41 -1.00
N LEU A 39 7.33 -14.12 -0.73
CA LEU A 39 6.12 -13.65 -0.08
C LEU A 39 5.17 -12.93 -1.03
N TYR A 40 5.68 -12.02 -1.85
CA TYR A 40 4.87 -11.25 -2.79
C TYR A 40 5.70 -10.70 -3.95
N TYR A 41 5.00 -10.30 -5.00
CA TYR A 41 5.56 -9.95 -6.30
C TYR A 41 5.10 -8.55 -6.70
N MET A 42 6.05 -7.67 -7.02
CA MET A 42 5.81 -6.28 -7.38
C MET A 42 6.23 -6.05 -8.83
N TYR A 43 5.30 -5.58 -9.66
CA TYR A 43 5.53 -5.23 -11.06
C TYR A 43 5.44 -3.72 -11.15
N ARG A 44 6.59 -3.07 -11.33
CA ARG A 44 6.68 -1.61 -11.25
C ARG A 44 6.65 -0.97 -12.62
N ASP A 45 6.26 0.30 -12.66
CA ASP A 45 6.44 1.15 -13.84
C ASP A 45 5.71 0.63 -15.10
N LEU A 46 4.51 0.10 -14.90
CA LEU A 46 3.70 -0.57 -15.91
C LEU A 46 2.93 0.43 -16.77
N ALA A 47 2.96 0.23 -18.10
CA ALA A 47 2.17 1.00 -19.07
C ALA A 47 1.61 0.08 -20.16
N LEU A 48 0.37 0.33 -20.62
CA LEU A 48 -0.28 -0.43 -21.69
C LEU A 48 0.27 -0.06 -23.08
N SER A 49 0.81 1.14 -23.24
CA SER A 49 1.43 1.61 -24.47
C SER A 49 2.62 2.53 -24.20
N GLN A 50 3.46 2.77 -25.21
CA GLN A 50 4.54 3.75 -25.10
C GLN A 50 3.99 5.16 -24.87
N ARG A 51 2.87 5.51 -25.49
CA ARG A 51 2.21 6.80 -25.29
C ARG A 51 1.78 6.98 -23.83
N ASP A 52 1.16 5.97 -23.24
CA ASP A 52 0.77 6.01 -21.82
C ASP A 52 2.01 6.21 -20.94
N ARG A 53 3.10 5.48 -21.23
CA ARG A 53 4.37 5.62 -20.51
C ARG A 53 4.90 7.05 -20.57
N ASP A 54 4.91 7.67 -21.75
CA ASP A 54 5.41 9.04 -21.94
C ASP A 54 4.52 10.03 -21.15
N THR A 55 3.20 9.91 -21.23
CA THR A 55 2.25 10.75 -20.47
C THR A 55 2.40 10.57 -18.96
N MET A 56 2.61 9.35 -18.47
CA MET A 56 2.86 9.07 -17.06
C MET A 56 4.16 9.72 -16.56
N LEU A 57 5.21 9.66 -17.37
CA LEU A 57 6.50 10.29 -17.06
C LEU A 57 6.39 11.82 -17.00
N GLU A 58 5.68 12.43 -17.94
CA GLU A 58 5.42 13.88 -17.96
C GLU A 58 4.69 14.38 -16.71
N HIS A 59 3.80 13.53 -16.14
CA HIS A 59 3.07 13.85 -14.91
C HIS A 59 3.81 13.39 -13.63
N GLY A 60 5.00 12.79 -13.73
CA GLY A 60 5.72 12.29 -12.56
C GLY A 60 4.99 11.15 -11.83
N LEU A 61 4.19 10.35 -12.55
CA LEU A 61 3.36 9.29 -11.98
C LEU A 61 3.81 7.90 -12.40
N ARG A 62 3.65 6.94 -11.50
CA ARG A 62 3.97 5.52 -11.70
C ARG A 62 2.75 4.68 -11.38
N TYR A 63 2.51 3.67 -12.22
CA TYR A 63 1.49 2.65 -12.00
C TYR A 63 2.16 1.31 -11.75
N ASP A 64 1.81 0.67 -10.64
CA ASP A 64 2.37 -0.62 -10.24
C ASP A 64 1.25 -1.65 -10.02
N ILE A 65 1.63 -2.93 -10.04
CA ILE A 65 0.79 -4.04 -9.60
C ILE A 65 1.54 -4.83 -8.55
N THR A 66 0.85 -5.20 -7.47
CA THR A 66 1.38 -6.12 -6.45
C THR A 66 0.47 -7.33 -6.32
N ILE A 67 1.08 -8.52 -6.25
CA ILE A 67 0.41 -9.80 -6.05
C ILE A 67 0.91 -10.43 -4.75
N ILE A 68 -0.01 -10.72 -3.83
CA ILE A 68 0.25 -11.32 -2.53
C ILE A 68 -0.50 -12.66 -2.45
N PRO A 69 0.17 -13.80 -2.68
CA PRO A 69 -0.40 -15.12 -2.41
C PRO A 69 -0.80 -15.28 -0.94
N PRO A 70 -1.74 -16.19 -0.62
CA PRO A 70 -2.14 -16.44 0.75
C PRO A 70 -1.03 -17.18 1.51
N ALA A 71 -0.70 -16.71 2.71
CA ALA A 71 0.21 -17.40 3.62
C ALA A 71 0.01 -16.92 5.06
N MET A 72 0.41 -17.76 6.01
CA MET A 72 0.62 -17.40 7.41
C MET A 72 2.12 -17.25 7.67
N LEU A 73 2.47 -16.18 8.38
CA LEU A 73 3.82 -15.91 8.86
C LEU A 73 3.89 -16.17 10.38
N GLY A 74 3.88 -17.45 10.77
CA GLY A 74 3.68 -17.83 12.16
C GLY A 74 2.22 -17.60 12.52
N ARG A 75 1.95 -16.72 13.49
CA ARG A 75 0.59 -16.35 13.92
C ARG A 75 -0.05 -15.25 13.08
N GLU A 76 0.73 -14.44 12.36
CA GLU A 76 0.19 -13.32 11.58
C GLU A 76 -0.05 -13.67 10.11
N TYR A 77 -0.99 -12.98 9.46
CA TYR A 77 -1.20 -13.11 8.02
C TYR A 77 -0.03 -12.51 7.24
N VAL A 78 0.20 -13.03 6.03
CA VAL A 78 1.15 -12.44 5.09
C VAL A 78 0.80 -10.99 4.77
N LYS A 79 1.85 -10.16 4.76
CA LYS A 79 1.74 -8.72 4.63
C LYS A 79 2.93 -8.12 3.88
N THR A 80 2.77 -6.90 3.37
CA THR A 80 3.89 -6.09 2.91
C THR A 80 4.76 -5.62 4.09
N ALA A 81 6.01 -5.24 3.82
CA ALA A 81 6.95 -4.80 4.87
C ALA A 81 6.45 -3.59 5.69
N GLY A 82 5.66 -2.72 5.06
CA GLY A 82 5.22 -1.46 5.65
C GLY A 82 6.23 -0.33 5.47
N HIS A 83 5.74 0.88 5.23
CA HIS A 83 6.58 2.07 5.10
C HIS A 83 5.78 3.37 5.25
N TYR A 84 6.50 4.47 5.41
CA TYR A 84 6.01 5.85 5.28
C TYR A 84 6.51 6.49 3.99
N HIS A 85 5.89 7.61 3.60
CA HIS A 85 6.37 8.47 2.52
C HIS A 85 6.98 9.75 3.09
N PRO A 86 8.00 10.34 2.45
CA PRO A 86 8.53 11.63 2.84
C PRO A 86 7.54 12.75 2.52
N HIS A 87 7.74 13.92 3.14
CA HIS A 87 7.01 15.14 2.80
C HIS A 87 7.25 15.56 1.35
N ALA A 88 6.19 15.99 0.66
CA ALA A 88 6.31 16.58 -0.66
C ALA A 88 7.07 17.91 -0.56
N PRO A 89 7.97 18.24 -1.51
CA PRO A 89 8.82 19.43 -1.45
C PRO A 89 8.02 20.72 -1.20
N GLY A 90 8.44 21.47 -0.18
CA GLY A 90 7.80 22.75 0.18
C GLY A 90 6.47 22.61 0.91
N THR A 91 6.14 21.43 1.43
CA THR A 91 4.90 21.16 2.17
C THR A 91 5.15 20.39 3.47
N ASP A 92 4.19 20.43 4.38
CA ASP A 92 4.17 19.61 5.59
C ASP A 92 3.34 18.32 5.43
N LEU A 93 3.03 17.92 4.19
CA LEU A 93 2.24 16.73 3.89
C LEU A 93 3.10 15.68 3.20
N SER A 94 3.06 14.43 3.66
CA SER A 94 3.64 13.33 2.90
C SER A 94 2.97 13.09 1.57
N TYR A 95 3.71 12.50 0.63
CA TYR A 95 3.12 12.00 -0.60
C TYR A 95 2.01 10.97 -0.29
N PRO A 96 0.79 11.13 -0.84
CA PRO A 96 -0.24 10.13 -0.73
C PRO A 96 -0.05 9.04 -1.79
N GLU A 97 -0.86 8.00 -1.69
CA GLU A 97 -0.90 6.89 -2.64
C GLU A 97 -2.34 6.41 -2.82
N VAL A 98 -2.67 5.83 -3.97
CA VAL A 98 -3.99 5.25 -4.19
C VAL A 98 -3.89 3.85 -4.75
N TYR A 99 -4.61 2.93 -4.12
CA TYR A 99 -4.71 1.53 -4.50
C TYR A 99 -6.07 1.20 -5.15
N GLU A 100 -6.09 0.18 -5.98
CA GLU A 100 -7.27 -0.57 -6.41
C GLU A 100 -7.07 -2.06 -6.12
N VAL A 101 -8.10 -2.72 -5.58
CA VAL A 101 -8.13 -4.19 -5.53
C VAL A 101 -8.61 -4.73 -6.86
N LEU A 102 -7.76 -5.47 -7.57
CA LEU A 102 -8.06 -6.09 -8.86
C LEU A 102 -8.59 -7.53 -8.72
N ALA A 103 -8.11 -8.26 -7.71
CA ALA A 103 -8.60 -9.61 -7.37
C ALA A 103 -8.42 -9.88 -5.88
N GLY A 104 -9.32 -10.67 -5.29
CA GLY A 104 -9.28 -11.01 -3.87
C GLY A 104 -9.81 -9.89 -2.97
N GLU A 105 -9.25 -9.82 -1.76
CA GLU A 105 -9.61 -8.85 -0.74
C GLU A 105 -8.36 -8.39 0.01
N GLY A 106 -8.18 -7.09 0.13
CA GLY A 106 -7.06 -6.46 0.82
C GLY A 106 -7.48 -5.84 2.14
N HIS A 107 -6.66 -6.04 3.17
CA HIS A 107 -6.76 -5.32 4.43
C HIS A 107 -5.58 -4.35 4.53
N TYR A 108 -5.87 -3.06 4.48
CA TYR A 108 -4.86 -2.01 4.55
C TYR A 108 -4.83 -1.51 5.99
N MET A 109 -3.74 -1.77 6.70
CA MET A 109 -3.47 -1.20 8.03
C MET A 109 -2.70 0.09 7.84
N LEU A 110 -3.29 1.21 8.25
CA LEU A 110 -2.71 2.54 8.16
C LEU A 110 -2.44 3.05 9.58
N GLN A 111 -1.37 3.82 9.75
CA GLN A 111 -1.07 4.48 11.01
C GLN A 111 -0.47 5.87 10.82
N LYS A 112 -1.03 6.87 11.50
CA LYS A 112 -0.56 8.25 11.42
C LYS A 112 0.54 8.49 12.44
N LEU A 113 1.71 8.89 11.97
CA LEU A 113 2.84 9.27 12.83
C LEU A 113 2.83 10.78 13.08
N THR A 114 3.13 11.19 14.30
CA THR A 114 3.42 12.59 14.63
C THR A 114 4.91 12.87 14.53
N GLY A 115 5.32 14.14 14.41
CA GLY A 115 6.73 14.52 14.41
C GLY A 115 7.52 14.09 15.67
N GLY A 116 6.83 13.75 16.77
CA GLY A 116 7.42 13.18 17.98
C GLY A 116 7.53 11.65 17.99
N GLY A 117 7.25 10.97 16.87
CA GLY A 117 7.33 9.51 16.75
C GLY A 117 6.16 8.75 17.38
N SER A 118 5.12 9.43 17.86
CA SER A 118 3.93 8.79 18.42
C SER A 118 2.89 8.51 17.34
N VAL A 119 2.27 7.33 17.38
CA VAL A 119 1.13 6.99 16.53
C VAL A 119 -0.16 7.49 17.17
N ILE A 120 -0.90 8.33 16.45
CA ILE A 120 -2.12 8.99 16.97
C ILE A 120 -3.41 8.49 16.33
N ASP A 121 -3.31 7.71 15.26
CA ASP A 121 -4.45 7.07 14.63
C ASP A 121 -4.01 5.75 13.99
N VAL A 122 -4.85 4.72 14.09
CA VAL A 122 -4.64 3.42 13.44
C VAL A 122 -5.95 3.00 12.79
N VAL A 123 -5.89 2.69 11.51
CA VAL A 123 -7.06 2.41 10.68
C VAL A 123 -6.88 1.13 9.88
N LEU A 124 -7.89 0.28 9.90
CA LEU A 124 -7.98 -0.86 8.99
C LEU A 124 -9.05 -0.59 7.93
N VAL A 125 -8.62 -0.46 6.68
CA VAL A 125 -9.51 -0.38 5.52
C VAL A 125 -9.62 -1.78 4.92
N ARG A 126 -10.84 -2.33 4.89
CA ARG A 126 -11.12 -3.61 4.19
C ARG A 126 -11.69 -3.32 2.81
N ALA A 127 -10.98 -3.71 1.77
CA ALA A 127 -11.36 -3.43 0.38
C ALA A 127 -11.45 -4.71 -0.45
N SER A 128 -12.47 -4.79 -1.31
CA SER A 128 -12.67 -5.90 -2.23
C SER A 128 -12.54 -5.43 -3.68
N VAL A 129 -12.62 -6.35 -4.63
CA VAL A 129 -12.48 -6.06 -6.07
C VAL A 129 -13.25 -4.81 -6.51
N GLY A 130 -12.52 -3.89 -7.16
CA GLY A 130 -13.00 -2.62 -7.69
C GLY A 130 -12.99 -1.45 -6.70
N ASP A 131 -12.81 -1.70 -5.40
CA ASP A 131 -12.68 -0.65 -4.39
C ASP A 131 -11.35 0.08 -4.54
N LYS A 132 -11.36 1.38 -4.22
CA LYS A 132 -10.18 2.25 -4.20
C LYS A 132 -9.83 2.65 -2.78
N VAL A 133 -8.56 2.59 -2.43
CA VAL A 133 -8.07 2.95 -1.09
C VAL A 133 -7.04 4.05 -1.25
N ILE A 134 -7.33 5.23 -0.73
CA ILE A 134 -6.35 6.32 -0.65
C ILE A 134 -5.60 6.15 0.66
N ILE A 135 -4.27 6.16 0.59
CA ILE A 135 -3.39 6.36 1.75
C ILE A 135 -3.19 7.87 1.88
N PRO A 136 -3.77 8.52 2.90
CA PRO A 136 -3.63 9.97 3.05
C PRO A 136 -2.20 10.35 3.45
N PRO A 137 -1.85 11.64 3.34
CA PRO A 137 -0.60 12.15 3.88
C PRO A 137 -0.39 11.77 5.35
N ASP A 138 0.86 11.48 5.67
CA ASP A 138 1.44 11.14 6.98
C ASP A 138 1.01 9.78 7.56
N TYR A 139 0.24 9.01 6.79
CA TYR A 139 -0.06 7.62 7.11
C TYR A 139 0.98 6.68 6.50
N GLY A 140 1.63 5.90 7.36
CA GLY A 140 2.32 4.70 6.93
C GLY A 140 1.30 3.60 6.70
N HIS A 141 1.62 2.63 5.84
CA HIS A 141 0.65 1.60 5.48
C HIS A 141 1.27 0.22 5.27
N VAL A 142 0.48 -0.81 5.58
CA VAL A 142 0.75 -2.22 5.32
C VAL A 142 -0.47 -2.82 4.63
N THR A 143 -0.25 -3.63 3.59
CA THR A 143 -1.31 -4.40 2.95
C THR A 143 -1.21 -5.86 3.38
N ILE A 144 -2.30 -6.41 3.88
CA ILE A 144 -2.40 -7.73 4.49
C ILE A 144 -3.39 -8.57 3.66
N ASN A 145 -2.99 -9.79 3.29
CA ASN A 145 -3.89 -10.77 2.69
C ASN A 145 -4.33 -11.77 3.76
N THR A 146 -5.56 -11.62 4.24
CA THR A 146 -6.15 -12.49 5.26
C THR A 146 -6.92 -13.68 4.66
N SER A 147 -7.01 -13.76 3.34
CA SER A 147 -7.81 -14.76 2.65
C SER A 147 -6.97 -15.99 2.29
N ASN A 148 -7.64 -17.08 1.90
CA ASN A 148 -7.00 -18.25 1.30
C ASN A 148 -6.85 -18.12 -0.24
N LYS A 149 -7.01 -16.93 -0.79
CA LYS A 149 -6.90 -16.63 -2.22
C LYS A 149 -5.81 -15.59 -2.46
N GLU A 150 -5.32 -15.53 -3.69
CA GLU A 150 -4.38 -14.50 -4.09
C GLU A 150 -5.04 -13.12 -4.08
N LEU A 151 -4.37 -12.15 -3.45
CA LEU A 151 -4.70 -10.73 -3.53
C LEU A 151 -3.89 -10.11 -4.66
N LYS A 152 -4.56 -9.47 -5.61
CA LYS A 152 -3.94 -8.64 -6.64
C LYS A 152 -4.45 -7.22 -6.49
N MET A 153 -3.53 -6.28 -6.38
CA MET A 153 -3.84 -4.85 -6.31
C MET A 153 -2.97 -4.07 -7.28
N ALA A 154 -3.46 -2.91 -7.69
CA ALA A 154 -2.72 -1.91 -8.42
C ALA A 154 -2.64 -0.62 -7.63
N ASN A 155 -1.67 0.22 -7.93
CA ASN A 155 -1.56 1.54 -7.33
C ASN A 155 -1.04 2.58 -8.32
N TRP A 156 -1.51 3.81 -8.14
CA TRP A 156 -0.83 5.00 -8.66
C TRP A 156 -0.11 5.70 -7.54
N VAL A 157 1.11 6.14 -7.84
CA VAL A 157 2.00 6.77 -6.88
C VAL A 157 2.89 7.80 -7.58
N SER A 158 3.35 8.81 -6.83
CA SER A 158 4.36 9.74 -7.31
C SER A 158 5.69 9.05 -7.58
N ARG A 159 6.43 9.52 -8.59
CA ARG A 159 7.82 9.13 -8.85
C ARG A 159 8.84 9.90 -8.01
N GLU A 160 8.41 10.98 -7.38
CA GLU A 160 9.28 11.96 -6.74
C GLU A 160 9.67 11.56 -5.31
N PHE A 161 9.42 10.30 -4.91
CA PHE A 161 9.82 9.80 -3.60
C PHE A 161 10.31 8.35 -3.61
N SER A 162 11.06 8.05 -2.54
CA SER A 162 11.41 6.70 -2.12
C SER A 162 10.78 6.42 -0.76
N SER A 163 10.25 5.21 -0.57
CA SER A 163 9.64 4.77 0.68
C SER A 163 10.64 4.82 1.85
N MET A 164 10.18 5.28 3.02
CA MET A 164 10.93 5.27 4.28
C MET A 164 10.51 4.05 5.11
N TYR A 165 11.35 3.01 5.10
CA TYR A 165 11.08 1.74 5.79
C TYR A 165 11.56 1.75 7.24
N GLU A 166 12.49 2.64 7.57
CA GLU A 166 13.19 2.71 8.85
C GLU A 166 12.23 2.77 10.05
N PRO A 167 11.15 3.58 10.06
CA PRO A 167 10.24 3.62 11.20
C PRO A 167 9.56 2.28 11.50
N TYR A 168 9.24 1.51 10.45
CA TYR A 168 8.67 0.16 10.61
C TYR A 168 9.74 -0.82 11.09
N VAL A 169 10.97 -0.73 10.59
CA VAL A 169 12.07 -1.60 11.02
C VAL A 169 12.42 -1.38 12.50
N GLU A 170 12.55 -0.12 12.92
CA GLU A 170 12.92 0.28 14.29
C GLU A 170 11.84 -0.10 15.31
N LEU A 171 10.57 0.00 14.94
CA LEU A 171 9.43 -0.34 15.80
C LEU A 171 8.90 -1.76 15.56
N HIS A 172 9.63 -2.57 14.79
CA HIS A 172 9.35 -3.97 14.50
C HIS A 172 8.02 -4.25 13.78
N GLY A 173 7.53 -3.31 12.98
CA GLY A 173 6.36 -3.45 12.12
C GLY A 173 5.33 -2.37 12.37
N ALA A 174 4.07 -2.64 12.01
CA ALA A 174 2.95 -1.76 12.29
C ALA A 174 2.60 -1.73 13.79
N ALA A 175 1.75 -0.78 14.20
CA ALA A 175 1.19 -0.68 15.54
C ALA A 175 0.42 -1.93 15.97
N TYR A 176 -0.11 -2.68 15.01
CA TYR A 176 -0.79 -3.95 15.25
C TYR A 176 -0.42 -4.97 14.17
N TYR A 177 -0.25 -6.23 14.59
CA TYR A 177 -0.21 -7.38 13.72
C TYR A 177 -1.61 -7.97 13.59
N LEU A 178 -1.99 -8.43 12.40
CA LEU A 178 -3.28 -9.07 12.17
C LEU A 178 -3.09 -10.60 12.12
N THR A 179 -3.79 -11.30 13.00
CA THR A 179 -3.77 -12.76 13.15
C THR A 179 -5.16 -13.35 12.98
N GLU A 180 -5.28 -14.68 12.96
CA GLU A 180 -6.59 -15.36 12.92
C GLU A 180 -7.45 -15.05 14.15
N ASP A 181 -6.82 -14.81 15.31
CA ASP A 181 -7.49 -14.48 16.58
C ASP A 181 -7.78 -12.97 16.74
N GLY A 182 -7.39 -12.15 15.76
CA GLY A 182 -7.58 -10.70 15.76
C GLY A 182 -6.28 -9.90 15.81
N PHE A 183 -6.36 -8.68 16.36
CA PHE A 183 -5.22 -7.77 16.43
C PHE A 183 -4.34 -8.08 17.64
N ILE A 184 -3.03 -8.19 17.41
CA ILE A 184 -2.02 -8.21 18.46
C ILE A 184 -1.32 -6.85 18.43
N ALA A 185 -1.40 -6.11 19.53
CA ALA A 185 -0.69 -4.83 19.67
C ALA A 185 0.82 -5.07 19.61
N ASN A 186 1.51 -4.22 18.86
CA ASN A 186 2.97 -4.26 18.78
C ASN A 186 3.56 -3.51 19.99
N PRO A 187 4.34 -4.19 20.86
CA PRO A 187 4.91 -3.57 22.06
C PRO A 187 5.93 -2.47 21.77
N GLY A 188 6.42 -2.34 20.52
CA GLY A 188 7.24 -1.20 20.08
C GLY A 188 6.50 0.13 20.17
N TYR A 189 5.17 0.12 20.14
CA TYR A 189 4.34 1.31 20.28
C TYR A 189 3.72 1.36 21.69
N ARG A 190 4.10 2.37 22.49
CA ARG A 190 3.68 2.48 23.90
C ARG A 190 2.19 2.72 24.07
N ASP A 191 1.65 3.67 23.31
CA ASP A 191 0.29 4.19 23.47
C ASP A 191 -0.46 4.23 22.13
N ALA A 192 -0.30 3.19 21.29
CA ALA A 192 -1.04 3.12 20.03
C ALA A 192 -2.56 3.08 20.29
N PRO A 193 -3.36 3.91 19.61
CA PRO A 193 -4.81 3.91 19.78
C PRO A 193 -5.43 2.61 19.26
N GLU A 194 -6.69 2.35 19.61
CA GLU A 194 -7.43 1.21 19.07
C GLU A 194 -7.61 1.31 17.55
N VAL A 195 -7.63 0.15 16.88
CA VAL A 195 -7.81 0.08 15.43
C VAL A 195 -9.23 0.48 15.05
N ARG A 196 -9.39 1.60 14.34
CA ARG A 196 -10.66 1.97 13.69
C ARG A 196 -10.84 1.15 12.42
N LYS A 197 -12.03 0.58 12.23
CA LYS A 197 -12.37 -0.14 11.00
C LYS A 197 -13.20 0.76 10.10
N VAL A 198 -12.74 0.99 8.88
CA VAL A 198 -13.43 1.83 7.90
C VAL A 198 -13.63 1.09 6.59
N LYS A 199 -14.60 1.57 5.79
CA LYS A 199 -14.84 1.06 4.44
C LYS A 199 -14.28 2.04 3.41
N PRO A 200 -13.82 1.55 2.25
CA PRO A 200 -13.46 2.41 1.12
C PRO A 200 -14.60 3.35 0.75
N LYS A 201 -14.29 4.63 0.57
CA LYS A 201 -15.22 5.64 0.04
C LYS A 201 -14.94 5.87 -1.45
N SER A 202 -15.93 6.40 -2.16
CA SER A 202 -15.80 6.76 -3.57
C SER A 202 -15.68 8.27 -3.71
N PHE A 203 -14.77 8.72 -4.57
CA PHE A 203 -14.49 10.13 -4.82
C PHE A 203 -14.60 10.40 -6.31
N SER A 204 -15.79 10.81 -6.74
CA SER A 204 -16.13 10.96 -8.17
C SER A 204 -15.39 12.13 -8.84
N GLU A 205 -15.07 13.14 -8.05
CA GLU A 205 -14.35 14.37 -8.39
C GLU A 205 -12.95 14.07 -8.92
N VAL A 206 -12.28 13.07 -8.35
CA VAL A 206 -10.97 12.55 -8.78
C VAL A 206 -11.07 11.22 -9.54
N GLY A 207 -12.27 10.83 -9.97
CA GLY A 207 -12.51 9.64 -10.78
C GLY A 207 -12.31 8.30 -10.06
N LEU A 208 -12.17 8.31 -8.74
CA LEU A 208 -11.98 7.12 -7.90
C LEU A 208 -13.34 6.53 -7.52
N VAL A 209 -13.95 5.82 -8.46
CA VAL A 209 -15.27 5.19 -8.30
C VAL A 209 -15.19 3.68 -8.49
N ARG A 210 -16.00 2.95 -7.72
CA ARG A 210 -16.15 1.50 -7.90
C ARG A 210 -16.71 1.20 -9.29
N GLY A 211 -16.07 0.27 -10.01
CA GLY A 211 -16.47 -0.14 -11.36
C GLY A 211 -15.71 0.55 -12.51
N ARG A 212 -14.78 1.46 -12.21
CA ARG A 212 -13.78 1.93 -13.17
C ARG A 212 -12.39 1.52 -12.71
N GLU A 213 -11.65 0.86 -13.58
CA GLU A 213 -10.25 0.52 -13.34
C GLU A 213 -9.43 1.81 -13.19
N ILE A 214 -8.59 1.86 -12.17
CA ILE A 214 -7.77 3.02 -11.84
C ILE A 214 -6.73 3.31 -12.92
N TYR A 215 -6.28 2.29 -13.65
CA TYR A 215 -5.40 2.48 -14.81
C TYR A 215 -6.03 3.40 -15.86
N GLY A 216 -7.37 3.37 -16.01
CA GLY A 216 -8.10 4.22 -16.96
C GLY A 216 -7.91 5.72 -16.74
N LEU A 217 -7.46 6.14 -15.54
CA LEU A 217 -7.11 7.53 -15.24
C LEU A 217 -5.89 8.03 -16.03
N VAL A 218 -5.12 7.16 -16.69
CA VAL A 218 -4.05 7.56 -17.62
C VAL A 218 -4.52 8.50 -18.74
N ARG A 219 -5.83 8.47 -19.04
CA ARG A 219 -6.46 9.36 -20.03
C ARG A 219 -6.73 10.77 -19.50
N ASP A 220 -6.61 10.98 -18.19
CA ASP A 220 -6.92 12.21 -17.47
C ASP A 220 -6.14 12.25 -16.15
N LEU A 221 -4.80 12.26 -16.25
CA LEU A 221 -3.90 12.17 -15.08
C LEU A 221 -4.00 13.39 -14.15
N GLY A 222 -4.58 14.51 -14.59
CA GLY A 222 -4.87 15.65 -13.72
C GLY A 222 -5.77 15.29 -12.53
N LYS A 223 -6.58 14.22 -12.65
CA LYS A 223 -7.36 13.68 -11.52
C LYS A 223 -6.51 13.03 -10.43
N LEU A 224 -5.25 12.72 -10.74
CA LEU A 224 -4.28 12.15 -9.81
C LEU A 224 -3.27 13.20 -9.31
N ASP A 225 -3.49 14.49 -9.59
CA ASP A 225 -2.57 15.56 -9.17
C ASP A 225 -2.37 15.61 -7.64
N PHE A 226 -3.33 15.13 -6.87
CA PHE A 226 -3.19 15.00 -5.41
C PHE A 226 -2.01 14.10 -4.99
N LEU A 227 -1.55 13.20 -5.86
CA LEU A 227 -0.37 12.36 -5.63
C LEU A 227 0.93 13.14 -5.66
N ASN A 228 0.99 14.29 -6.35
CA ASN A 228 2.19 15.14 -6.44
C ASN A 228 2.03 16.48 -5.71
N ARG A 229 0.79 16.94 -5.52
CA ARG A 229 0.44 18.25 -4.95
C ARG A 229 -0.60 18.11 -3.83
N PRO A 230 -0.36 17.28 -2.80
CA PRO A 230 -1.37 16.97 -1.77
C PRO A 230 -1.95 18.21 -1.08
N GLN A 231 -1.17 19.28 -0.92
CA GLN A 231 -1.60 20.54 -0.31
C GLN A 231 -2.76 21.22 -1.04
N GLU A 232 -2.94 20.96 -2.34
CA GLU A 232 -4.06 21.51 -3.13
C GLU A 232 -5.37 20.70 -2.95
N PHE A 233 -5.29 19.54 -2.29
CA PHE A 233 -6.38 18.56 -2.18
C PHE A 233 -6.72 18.20 -0.73
N GLY A 234 -6.51 19.12 0.22
CA GLY A 234 -6.85 18.90 1.64
C GLY A 234 -8.28 18.39 1.85
N TRP A 235 -9.24 18.93 1.08
CA TRP A 235 -10.64 18.50 1.08
C TRP A 235 -10.83 16.99 0.79
N LEU A 236 -9.95 16.40 -0.03
CA LEU A 236 -10.03 14.97 -0.35
C LEU A 236 -9.69 14.14 0.88
N PHE A 237 -8.66 14.54 1.63
CA PHE A 237 -8.10 13.77 2.73
C PHE A 237 -8.92 13.85 4.03
N GLU A 238 -9.65 14.96 4.24
CA GLU A 238 -10.59 15.12 5.36
C GLU A 238 -11.67 14.02 5.36
N ASP A 239 -12.04 13.55 4.16
CA ASP A 239 -13.10 12.58 3.98
C ASP A 239 -12.60 11.16 3.72
N VAL A 240 -11.29 10.84 3.69
CA VAL A 240 -10.84 9.47 3.35
C VAL A 240 -11.13 8.45 4.46
N LEU A 241 -10.75 8.76 5.70
CA LEU A 241 -10.74 7.81 6.84
C LEU A 241 -11.88 8.02 7.84
#